data_AF-A0A5P5ZGJ8-F1
#
_entry.id   AF-A0A5P5ZGJ8-F1
#
_cell.length_a   1.000
_cell.length_b   1.000
_cell.length_c   1.000
_cell.angle_alpha   90.00
_cell.angle_beta   90.00
_cell.angle_gamma   90.00
#
_symmetry.space_group_name_H-M   'P 1'
#
loop_
_entity.id
_entity.type
_entity.pdbx_description
1 polymer ?
#
loop_
_entity_poly.entity_id
_entity_poly.type
_entity_poly.pdbx_seq_one_letter_code
_entity_poly.pdbx_strand_id
1 'polypeptide(L)'
;MTKNEKRDILIEVVIVIISLFLLVVTHKSISKTLFDILSIILIILIIFIPSGCRTGMQLNKIKKVLNTNNKNIIYEIYDQTGITEVKLQQFINSKGWGTGISWKTRYKIEEIIDDNI
;
A
#
# COMPACT_ATOMS: atom_id res chain seq x y z
N MET A 1 3.16 14.19 4.54
CA MET A 1 2.45 13.27 3.64
C MET A 1 3.38 13.07 2.46
N THR A 2 3.91 11.86 2.29
CA THR A 2 5.00 11.62 1.32
C THR A 2 4.49 11.73 -0.12
N LYS A 3 5.40 11.89 -1.09
CA LYS A 3 4.99 11.95 -2.52
C LYS A 3 4.23 10.69 -2.94
N ASN A 4 4.68 9.54 -2.47
CA ASN A 4 4.07 8.23 -2.74
C ASN A 4 2.71 8.08 -2.06
N GLU A 5 2.53 8.59 -0.83
CA GLU A 5 1.25 8.60 -0.12
C GLU A 5 0.18 9.41 -0.87
N LYS A 6 0.55 10.60 -1.38
CA LYS A 6 -0.37 11.42 -2.19
C LYS A 6 -0.77 10.75 -3.50
N ARG A 7 0.19 10.10 -4.17
CA ARG A 7 -0.06 9.39 -5.44
C ARG A 7 -1.02 8.22 -5.24
N ASP A 8 -0.83 7.43 -4.20
CA ASP A 8 -1.67 6.26 -3.96
C ASP A 8 -3.11 6.67 -3.62
N ILE A 9 -3.29 7.74 -2.83
CA ILE A 9 -4.62 8.29 -2.55
C ILE A 9 -5.30 8.81 -3.82
N LEU A 10 -4.56 9.48 -4.71
CA LEU A 10 -5.10 9.91 -6.00
C LEU A 10 -5.54 8.70 -6.84
N ILE A 11 -4.74 7.63 -6.88
CA ILE A 11 -5.07 6.40 -7.61
C ILE A 11 -6.33 5.74 -7.00
N GLU A 12 -6.41 5.61 -5.67
CA GLU A 12 -7.60 5.07 -5.00
C GLU A 12 -8.86 5.88 -5.32
N VAL A 13 -8.78 7.21 -5.29
CA VAL A 13 -9.90 8.09 -5.66
C VAL A 13 -10.33 7.87 -7.11
N VAL A 14 -9.37 7.77 -8.05
CA VAL A 14 -9.67 7.51 -9.46
C VAL A 14 -10.33 6.13 -9.64
N ILE A 15 -9.83 5.10 -8.96
CA ILE A 15 -10.43 3.75 -8.99
C ILE A 15 -11.86 3.80 -8.48
N VAL A 16 -12.10 4.46 -7.34
CA VAL A 16 -13.45 4.62 -6.77
C VAL A 16 -14.40 5.30 -7.76
N ILE A 17 -13.96 6.38 -8.41
CA ILE A 17 -14.77 7.10 -9.41
C ILE A 17 -15.11 6.20 -10.61
N ILE A 18 -14.12 5.49 -11.15
CA ILE A 18 -14.31 4.58 -12.30
C ILE A 18 -15.26 3.44 -11.91
N SER A 19 -15.08 2.86 -10.73
CA SER A 19 -15.92 1.79 -10.22
C SER A 19 -17.37 2.24 -10.01
N LEU A 20 -17.59 3.42 -9.43
CA LEU A 20 -18.92 4.02 -9.31
C LEU A 20 -19.57 4.24 -10.68
N PHE A 21 -18.80 4.74 -11.65
CA PHE A 21 -19.30 4.94 -13.01
C PHE A 21 -19.73 3.61 -13.66
N LEU A 22 -18.89 2.58 -13.56
CA LEU A 22 -19.22 1.24 -14.08
C LEU A 22 -20.47 0.66 -13.42
N LEU A 23 -20.63 0.87 -12.12
CA LEU A 23 -21.79 0.42 -11.35
C LEU A 23 -23.06 1.15 -11.83
N VAL A 24 -23.02 2.47 -12.03
CA VAL A 24 -24.16 3.23 -12.59
C VAL A 24 -24.53 2.78 -14.01
N VAL A 25 -23.54 2.52 -14.87
CA VAL A 25 -23.77 2.07 -16.25
C VAL A 25 -24.37 0.66 -16.29
N THR A 26 -23.85 -0.25 -15.46
CA THR A 26 -24.28 -1.65 -15.44
C THR A 26 -25.64 -1.87 -14.77
N HIS A 27 -26.08 -0.95 -13.90
CA HIS A 27 -27.41 -1.01 -13.27
C HIS A 27 -28.56 -1.14 -14.27
N LYS A 28 -28.43 -0.53 -15.47
CA LYS A 28 -29.48 -0.59 -16.50
C LYS A 28 -29.60 -1.96 -17.18
N SER A 29 -28.58 -2.81 -17.10
CA SER A 29 -28.47 -4.03 -17.92
C SER A 29 -28.61 -5.33 -17.12
N ILE A 30 -28.76 -5.24 -15.79
CA ILE A 30 -28.67 -6.39 -14.87
C ILE A 30 -29.85 -6.38 -13.91
N SER A 31 -30.31 -7.56 -13.50
CA SER A 31 -31.34 -7.67 -12.46
C SER A 31 -30.84 -7.13 -11.12
N LYS A 32 -31.77 -6.60 -10.31
CA LYS A 32 -31.47 -5.94 -9.03
C LYS A 32 -30.62 -6.81 -8.09
N THR A 33 -30.90 -8.11 -8.02
CA THR A 33 -30.19 -9.06 -7.15
C THR A 33 -28.74 -9.30 -7.58
N LEU A 34 -28.48 -9.44 -8.89
CA LEU A 34 -27.12 -9.57 -9.42
C LEU A 34 -26.33 -8.28 -9.25
N PHE A 35 -27.01 -7.15 -9.39
CA PHE A 35 -26.42 -5.83 -9.17
C PHE A 35 -25.97 -5.61 -7.73
N ASP A 36 -26.79 -5.98 -6.75
CA ASP A 36 -26.45 -5.86 -5.32
C ASP A 36 -25.24 -6.73 -4.96
N ILE A 37 -25.16 -7.96 -5.47
CA ILE A 37 -24.01 -8.86 -5.25
C ILE A 37 -22.73 -8.28 -5.87
N LEU A 38 -22.80 -7.82 -7.13
CA LEU A 38 -21.65 -7.24 -7.82
C LEU A 38 -21.16 -5.97 -7.12
N SER A 39 -22.07 -5.15 -6.61
CA SER A 39 -21.75 -3.93 -5.88
C SER A 39 -20.97 -4.22 -4.60
N ILE A 40 -21.38 -5.22 -3.83
CA ILE A 40 -20.68 -5.63 -2.60
C ILE A 40 -19.28 -6.18 -2.93
N ILE A 41 -19.18 -7.06 -3.92
CA ILE A 41 -17.89 -7.64 -4.35
C ILE A 41 -16.95 -6.53 -4.83
N LEU A 42 -17.46 -5.58 -5.62
CA LEU A 42 -16.67 -4.46 -6.14
C LEU A 42 -16.12 -3.58 -5.00
N ILE A 43 -16.96 -3.25 -4.00
CA ILE A 43 -16.52 -2.48 -2.83
C ILE A 43 -15.40 -3.20 -2.07
N ILE A 44 -15.54 -4.51 -1.86
CA ILE A 44 -14.50 -5.33 -1.21
C ILE A 44 -13.21 -5.32 -2.04
N LEU A 45 -13.31 -5.51 -3.36
CA LEU A 45 -12.13 -5.47 -4.25
C LEU A 45 -11.40 -4.13 -4.17
N ILE A 46 -12.12 -3.01 -4.22
CA ILE A 46 -11.55 -1.66 -4.18
C ILE A 46 -10.80 -1.39 -2.87
N ILE A 47 -11.34 -1.86 -1.73
CA ILE A 47 -10.74 -1.56 -0.42
C ILE A 47 -9.51 -2.44 -0.16
N PHE A 48 -9.58 -3.73 -0.50
CA PHE A 48 -8.59 -4.70 -0.02
C PHE A 48 -7.42 -4.94 -0.99
N ILE A 49 -7.65 -4.85 -2.31
CA ILE A 49 -6.62 -5.21 -3.30
C ILE A 49 -5.50 -4.17 -3.44
N PRO A 50 -5.79 -2.85 -3.54
CA PRO A 50 -4.75 -1.84 -3.65
C PRO A 50 -3.82 -1.85 -2.45
N SER A 51 -4.41 -1.89 -1.26
CA SER A 51 -3.75 -1.93 0.03
C SER A 51 -2.82 -3.15 0.19
N GLY A 52 -3.27 -4.32 -0.25
CA GLY A 52 -2.51 -5.57 -0.20
C GLY A 52 -1.34 -5.59 -1.19
N CYS A 53 -1.59 -5.22 -2.45
CA CYS A 53 -0.55 -5.11 -3.47
C CYS A 53 0.51 -4.07 -3.08
N ARG A 54 0.08 -2.94 -2.52
CA ARG A 54 0.97 -1.86 -2.12
C ARG A 54 1.90 -2.25 -1.00
N THR A 55 1.36 -2.90 0.03
CA THR A 55 2.16 -3.44 1.14
C THR A 55 3.19 -4.45 0.63
N GLY A 56 2.82 -5.32 -0.32
CA GLY A 56 3.74 -6.27 -0.95
C GLY A 56 4.87 -5.59 -1.74
N MET A 57 4.57 -4.55 -2.52
CA MET A 57 5.58 -3.76 -3.24
C MET A 57 6.57 -3.06 -2.30
N GLN A 58 6.07 -2.42 -1.24
CA GLN A 58 6.90 -1.75 -0.24
C GLN A 58 7.82 -2.75 0.48
N LEU A 59 7.29 -3.90 0.87
CA LEU A 59 8.08 -4.99 1.46
C LEU A 59 9.20 -5.46 0.55
N ASN A 60 8.91 -5.68 -0.73
CA ASN A 60 9.93 -6.11 -1.70
C ASN A 60 11.03 -5.07 -1.89
N LYS A 61 10.68 -3.77 -1.99
CA LYS A 61 11.67 -2.68 -2.07
C LYS A 61 12.59 -2.65 -0.84
N ILE A 62 11.99 -2.65 0.35
CA ILE A 62 12.74 -2.60 1.63
C ILE A 62 13.64 -3.84 1.78
N LYS A 63 13.12 -5.03 1.46
CA LYS A 63 13.90 -6.28 1.49
C LYS A 63 15.08 -6.24 0.52
N LYS A 64 14.91 -5.64 -0.67
CA LYS A 64 16.00 -5.49 -1.64
C LYS A 64 17.13 -4.61 -1.09
N VAL A 65 16.79 -3.46 -0.51
CA VAL A 65 17.79 -2.54 0.09
C VAL A 65 18.56 -3.21 1.22
N LEU A 66 17.88 -3.94 2.09
CA LEU A 66 18.52 -4.63 3.20
C LEU A 66 19.40 -5.81 2.76
N ASN A 67 18.98 -6.56 1.74
CA ASN A 67 19.82 -7.60 1.15
C ASN A 67 21.09 -7.03 0.48
N THR A 68 21.03 -5.78 0.01
CA THR A 68 22.18 -5.09 -0.58
C THR A 68 23.15 -4.55 0.50
N ASN A 69 22.77 -4.66 1.79
CA ASN A 69 23.57 -4.28 2.95
C ASN A 69 24.07 -2.82 2.90
N ASN A 70 23.28 -1.93 2.28
CA ASN A 70 23.62 -0.51 2.18
C ASN A 70 23.42 0.18 3.54
N LYS A 71 24.48 0.18 4.35
CA LYS A 71 24.49 0.67 5.73
C LYS A 71 24.06 2.14 5.85
N ASN A 72 24.32 2.98 4.85
CA ASN A 72 23.92 4.38 4.87
C ASN A 72 22.40 4.53 4.83
N ILE A 73 21.74 3.85 3.88
CA ILE A 73 20.27 3.92 3.75
C ILE A 73 19.61 3.32 5.00
N ILE A 74 20.16 2.23 5.54
CA ILE A 74 19.63 1.59 6.75
C ILE A 74 19.73 2.53 7.96
N TYR A 75 20.86 3.23 8.11
CA TYR A 75 21.06 4.19 9.19
C TYR A 75 20.09 5.38 9.07
N GLU A 76 19.91 5.90 7.85
CA GLU A 76 18.99 7.00 7.59
C GLU A 76 17.53 6.62 7.85
N ILE A 77 17.15 5.37 7.55
CA ILE A 77 15.85 4.82 7.93
C ILE A 77 15.67 4.88 9.45
N TYR A 78 16.64 4.43 10.25
CA TYR A 78 16.53 4.44 11.71
C TYR A 78 16.45 5.86 12.27
N ASP A 79 17.28 6.77 11.76
CA ASP A 79 17.35 8.16 12.21
C ASP A 79 16.05 8.93 11.91
N GLN A 80 15.56 8.88 10.67
CA GLN A 80 14.40 9.68 10.25
C GLN A 80 13.05 9.09 10.66
N THR A 81 12.99 7.78 10.92
CA THR A 81 11.73 7.09 11.27
C THR A 81 11.63 6.71 12.74
N GLY A 82 12.75 6.68 13.48
CA GLY A 82 12.81 6.22 14.87
C GLY A 82 12.48 4.73 15.06
N ILE A 83 12.49 3.95 13.97
CA ILE A 83 12.24 2.51 14.03
C ILE A 83 13.53 1.80 14.47
N THR A 84 13.40 0.80 15.34
CA THR A 84 14.51 -0.07 15.71
C THR A 84 14.72 -1.18 14.66
N GLU A 85 15.95 -1.65 14.53
CA GLU A 85 16.30 -2.77 13.65
C GLU A 85 15.39 -3.99 13.85
N VAL A 86 15.07 -4.32 15.10
CA VAL A 86 14.17 -5.44 15.43
C VAL A 86 12.78 -5.25 14.80
N LYS A 87 12.20 -4.05 14.88
CA LYS A 87 10.89 -3.74 14.27
C LYS A 87 10.96 -3.75 12.74
N LEU A 88 12.06 -3.28 12.17
CA LEU A 88 12.27 -3.31 10.72
C LEU A 88 12.38 -4.77 10.20
N GLN A 89 13.13 -5.62 10.91
CA GLN A 89 13.24 -7.05 10.63
C GLN A 89 11.89 -7.77 10.80
N GLN A 90 11.13 -7.44 11.83
CA GLN A 90 9.77 -7.95 12.02
C GLN A 90 8.84 -7.57 10.86
N PHE A 91 8.95 -6.34 10.36
CA PHE A 91 8.19 -5.89 9.20
C PHE A 91 8.48 -6.74 7.97
N ILE A 92 9.75 -7.00 7.66
CA ILE A 92 10.16 -7.77 6.46
C ILE A 92 9.80 -9.24 6.56
N ASN A 93 9.92 -9.82 7.76
CA ASN A 93 9.62 -11.21 8.00
C ASN A 93 8.12 -11.47 8.21
N SER A 94 7.32 -10.41 8.33
CA SER A 94 5.87 -10.56 8.41
C SER A 94 5.31 -11.07 7.08
N LYS A 95 4.59 -12.19 7.13
CA LYS A 95 3.80 -12.72 6.01
C LYS A 95 2.43 -12.06 5.87
N GLY A 96 2.19 -10.90 6.50
CA GLY A 96 0.86 -10.30 6.54
C GLY A 96 0.74 -8.99 7.29
N TRP A 97 -0.47 -8.43 7.24
CA TRP A 97 -0.89 -7.12 7.76
C TRP A 97 -0.85 -7.08 9.30
N GLY A 98 0.32 -6.89 9.89
CA GLY A 98 0.42 -6.92 11.36
C GLY A 98 1.82 -6.61 11.87
N THR A 99 2.47 -5.62 11.29
CA THR A 99 3.92 -5.41 11.46
C THR A 99 4.30 -4.50 12.61
N GLY A 100 3.32 -3.92 13.32
CA GLY A 100 3.55 -2.88 14.32
C GLY A 100 4.11 -1.56 13.77
N ILE A 101 4.25 -1.44 12.43
CA ILE A 101 4.70 -0.23 11.75
C ILE A 101 3.51 0.43 11.06
N SER A 102 3.24 1.68 11.46
CA SER A 102 2.16 2.50 10.88
C SER A 102 2.36 2.71 9.38
N TRP A 103 1.27 2.88 8.64
CA TRP A 103 1.32 3.15 7.20
C TRP A 103 2.17 4.39 6.89
N LYS A 104 1.99 5.47 7.66
CA LYS A 104 2.79 6.71 7.52
C LYS A 104 4.29 6.44 7.61
N THR A 105 4.71 5.55 8.51
CA THR A 105 6.12 5.21 8.65
C THR A 105 6.62 4.37 7.47
N ARG A 106 5.81 3.44 6.96
CA ARG A 106 6.15 2.66 5.74
C ARG A 106 6.40 3.57 4.54
N TYR A 107 5.57 4.60 4.37
CA TYR A 107 5.75 5.60 3.32
C TYR A 107 7.02 6.42 3.44
N LYS A 108 7.42 6.78 4.66
CA LYS A 108 8.69 7.47 4.90
C LYS A 108 9.89 6.59 4.56
N ILE A 109 9.86 5.31 4.97
CA ILE A 109 10.94 4.37 4.62
C ILE A 109 11.08 4.27 3.10
N GLU A 110 9.96 4.16 2.38
CA GLU A 110 9.99 4.11 0.92
C GLU A 110 10.56 5.40 0.31
N GLU A 111 10.21 6.57 0.84
CA GLU A 111 10.74 7.86 0.38
C GLU A 111 12.27 7.92 0.56
N ILE A 112 12.79 7.54 1.73
CA ILE A 112 14.24 7.47 1.99
C ILE A 112 14.95 6.53 1.01
N ILE A 113 14.33 5.39 0.69
CA ILE A 113 14.86 4.44 -0.28
C ILE A 113 14.84 5.03 -1.69
N ASP A 114 13.72 5.62 -2.11
CA ASP A 114 13.56 6.20 -3.44
C ASP A 114 14.48 7.42 -3.65
N ASP A 115 14.85 8.15 -2.59
CA ASP A 115 15.78 9.31 -2.66
C ASP A 115 17.27 8.90 -2.70
N ASN A 116 17.60 7.65 -2.36
CA ASN A 116 18.98 7.13 -2.26
C ASN A 116 19.34 6.07 -3.32
N ILE A 117 18.46 5.79 -4.29
CA ILE A 117 18.66 4.88 -5.43
C ILE A 117 18.70 5.69 -6.73
#